data_AF-A0A5E3WTJ8-F1
#
_entry.id   AF-A0A5E3WTJ8-F1
#
_cell.length_a   1.000
_cell.length_b   1.000
_cell.length_c   1.000
_cell.angle_alpha   90.00
_cell.angle_beta   90.00
_cell.angle_gamma   90.00
#
_symmetry.space_group_name_H-M   'P 1'
#
loop_
_entity.id
_entity.type
_entity.pdbx_description
1 polymer ?
#
loop_
_entity_poly.entity_id
_entity_poly.type
_entity_poly.pdbx_seq_one_letter_code
_entity_poly.pdbx_strand_id
1 'polypeptide(L)'
;MFAKTLTSLVLLAAASSVSAHAIFTPAIGIVGRTAVRADVERVTAAAPCGPNVDVASAVPDSTPVTLNSDGTFTVTVTDFNGGADGSRAVGSATVDPTATGASFPITATVLTNGDPAPVAVGSDTIVLELPSGTTCTGGSDGASCLVALATTANFGNCVLLSTA
;
A
#
# COMPACT_ATOMS: atom_id res chain seq x y z
N MET A 1 -57.72 2.99 -14.42
CA MET A 1 -57.23 4.32 -14.84
C MET A 1 -57.02 5.09 -13.54
N PHE A 2 -55.86 5.57 -13.08
CA PHE A 2 -54.64 6.08 -13.71
C PHE A 2 -53.43 5.71 -12.83
N ALA A 3 -52.29 5.48 -13.48
CA ALA A 3 -50.99 5.17 -12.89
C ALA A 3 -50.27 6.39 -12.30
N LYS A 4 -49.14 6.12 -11.61
CA LYS A 4 -47.84 6.87 -11.56
C LYS A 4 -47.39 7.21 -10.13
N THR A 5 -46.14 7.10 -9.68
CA THR A 5 -44.88 6.40 -10.05
C THR A 5 -43.92 6.69 -8.88
N LEU A 6 -42.92 5.82 -8.69
CA LEU A 6 -41.81 5.93 -7.73
C LEU A 6 -41.05 7.25 -7.81
N THR A 7 -40.44 7.66 -6.69
CA THR A 7 -39.16 8.38 -6.72
C THR A 7 -38.23 7.87 -5.61
N SER A 8 -37.43 6.86 -5.94
CA SER A 8 -36.26 6.46 -5.16
C SER A 8 -35.20 7.56 -5.22
N LEU A 9 -34.73 8.03 -4.05
CA LEU A 9 -33.57 8.89 -3.94
C LEU A 9 -32.32 8.05 -4.24
N VAL A 10 -31.83 8.09 -5.48
CA VAL A 10 -30.51 7.57 -5.83
C VAL A 10 -29.49 8.60 -5.39
N LEU A 11 -28.82 8.39 -4.26
CA LEU A 11 -27.60 9.11 -3.93
C LEU A 11 -26.49 8.64 -4.87
N LEU A 12 -26.11 9.50 -5.80
CA LEU A 12 -24.95 9.31 -6.67
C LEU A 12 -23.69 9.57 -5.82
N ALA A 13 -23.13 8.51 -5.23
CA ALA A 13 -21.81 8.58 -4.62
C ALA A 13 -20.79 8.84 -5.72
N ALA A 14 -20.24 10.06 -5.75
CA ALA A 14 -19.10 10.38 -6.59
C ALA A 14 -17.89 9.59 -6.07
N ALA A 15 -17.64 8.41 -6.65
CA ALA A 15 -16.37 7.73 -6.49
C ALA A 15 -15.30 8.63 -7.12
N SER A 16 -14.54 9.34 -6.29
CA SER A 16 -13.37 10.10 -6.72
C SER A 16 -12.32 9.11 -7.20
N SER A 17 -12.35 8.78 -8.49
CA SER A 17 -11.29 8.03 -9.15
C SER A 17 -10.01 8.85 -9.03
N VAL A 18 -9.09 8.46 -8.15
CA VAL A 18 -7.79 9.10 -8.10
C VAL A 18 -7.08 8.76 -9.42
N SER A 19 -6.72 9.77 -10.20
CA SER A 19 -6.07 9.58 -11.51
C SER A 19 -4.57 9.22 -11.35
N ALA A 20 -4.29 8.24 -10.48
CA ALA A 20 -3.14 7.35 -10.27
C ALA A 20 -1.71 7.84 -10.54
N HIS A 21 -0.81 7.45 -9.63
CA HIS A 21 0.47 8.12 -9.49
C HIS A 21 1.64 7.21 -9.07
N ALA A 22 1.55 6.38 -8.02
CA ALA A 22 2.51 5.27 -7.82
C ALA A 22 1.96 4.17 -6.91
N ILE A 23 2.49 2.95 -7.02
CA ILE A 23 2.14 1.80 -6.15
C ILE A 23 3.38 1.01 -5.76
N PHE A 24 3.40 0.48 -4.54
CA PHE A 24 4.44 -0.43 -4.04
C PHE A 24 4.02 -1.88 -4.24
N THR A 25 4.95 -2.71 -4.71
CA THR A 25 4.71 -4.14 -4.98
C THR A 25 5.71 -5.04 -4.24
N PRO A 26 5.28 -6.22 -3.77
CA PRO A 26 3.90 -6.76 -3.81
C PRO A 26 2.91 -6.01 -2.91
N ALA A 27 1.72 -5.68 -3.42
CA ALA A 27 0.67 -5.02 -2.64
C ALA A 27 -0.34 -6.05 -2.12
N ILE A 28 -0.81 -5.89 -0.88
CA ILE A 28 -1.92 -6.72 -0.40
C ILE A 28 -3.17 -6.49 -1.24
N GLY A 29 -3.96 -7.55 -1.46
CA GLY A 29 -5.19 -7.48 -2.28
C GLY A 29 -4.95 -7.50 -3.80
N ILE A 30 -3.69 -7.50 -4.25
CA ILE A 30 -3.33 -7.72 -5.66
C ILE A 30 -2.69 -9.11 -5.78
N VAL A 31 -3.50 -10.12 -6.08
CA VAL A 31 -3.07 -11.53 -6.10
C VAL A 31 -3.05 -12.07 -7.52
N GLY A 32 -1.98 -12.78 -7.88
CA GLY A 32 -1.86 -13.51 -9.14
C GLY A 32 -1.77 -12.65 -10.41
N ARG A 33 -1.56 -11.33 -10.26
CA ARG A 33 -1.42 -10.39 -11.38
C ARG A 33 -0.49 -9.24 -11.04
N THR A 34 0.00 -8.54 -12.07
CA THR A 34 0.75 -7.29 -11.91
C THR A 34 -0.19 -6.17 -11.48
N ALA A 35 0.32 -5.28 -10.62
CA ALA A 35 -0.35 -4.03 -10.29
C ALA A 35 -0.52 -3.15 -11.54
N VAL A 36 -1.68 -2.51 -11.66
CA VAL A 36 -2.01 -1.60 -12.74
C VAL A 36 -2.41 -0.24 -12.19
N ARG A 37 -2.47 0.76 -13.08
CA ARG A 37 -2.86 2.13 -12.75
C ARG A 37 -4.16 2.21 -11.92
N ALA A 38 -5.12 1.32 -12.17
CA ALA A 38 -6.40 1.30 -11.48
C ALA A 38 -6.32 0.83 -10.01
N ASP A 39 -5.22 0.20 -9.61
CA ASP A 39 -5.00 -0.25 -8.22
C ASP A 39 -4.41 0.85 -7.32
N VAL A 40 -3.99 1.96 -7.91
CA VAL A 40 -3.32 3.03 -7.18
C VAL A 40 -4.32 3.83 -6.35
N GLU A 41 -4.05 3.94 -5.06
CA GLU A 41 -4.85 4.73 -4.14
C GLU A 41 -4.03 5.83 -3.46
N ARG A 42 -4.71 6.94 -3.14
CA ARG A 42 -4.16 7.93 -2.21
C ARG A 42 -4.46 7.43 -0.80
N VAL A 43 -3.42 7.25 0.00
CA VAL A 43 -3.56 6.78 1.39
C VAL A 43 -3.80 7.97 2.32
N THR A 44 -4.35 7.68 3.50
CA THR A 44 -4.54 8.65 4.59
C THR A 44 -4.15 8.01 5.91
N ALA A 45 -4.01 8.81 6.97
CA ALA A 45 -3.76 8.29 8.31
C ALA A 45 -4.86 7.32 8.80
N ALA A 46 -6.10 7.49 8.33
CA ALA A 46 -7.23 6.61 8.68
C ALA A 46 -7.34 5.36 7.77
N ALA A 47 -6.70 5.39 6.60
CA ALA A 47 -6.69 4.30 5.63
C ALA A 47 -5.26 4.13 5.06
N PRO A 48 -4.30 3.66 5.88
CA PRO A 48 -2.89 3.60 5.52
C PRO A 48 -2.60 2.54 4.44
N CYS A 49 -3.46 1.52 4.31
CA CYS A 49 -3.37 0.52 3.23
C CYS A 49 -4.11 0.91 1.94
N GLY A 50 -4.84 2.04 1.95
CA GLY A 50 -5.77 2.45 0.90
C GLY A 50 -7.23 2.36 1.36
N PRO A 51 -8.09 3.34 1.03
CA PRO A 51 -9.49 3.37 1.45
C PRO A 51 -10.35 2.20 0.94
N ASN A 52 -9.96 1.48 -0.12
CA ASN A 52 -10.76 0.36 -0.63
C ASN A 52 -10.15 -1.02 -0.34
N VAL A 53 -9.12 -1.08 0.51
CA VAL A 53 -8.48 -2.33 0.90
C VAL A 53 -9.09 -2.89 2.18
N ASP A 54 -9.75 -4.03 2.09
CA ASP A 54 -10.10 -4.86 3.25
C ASP A 54 -8.90 -5.70 3.66
N VAL A 55 -8.20 -5.25 4.70
CA VAL A 55 -6.97 -5.90 5.18
C VAL A 55 -7.22 -7.34 5.66
N ALA A 56 -8.34 -7.58 6.35
CA ALA A 56 -8.64 -8.90 6.92
C ALA A 56 -8.83 -9.95 5.83
N SER A 57 -9.44 -9.55 4.70
CA SER A 57 -9.62 -10.43 3.53
C SER A 57 -8.38 -10.48 2.63
N ALA A 58 -7.57 -9.41 2.59
CA ALA A 58 -6.42 -9.32 1.68
C ALA A 58 -5.19 -10.08 2.19
N VAL A 59 -4.91 -10.07 3.49
CA VAL A 59 -3.68 -10.65 4.07
C VAL A 59 -3.52 -12.15 3.79
N PRO A 60 -4.55 -13.01 3.97
CA PRO A 60 -4.39 -14.46 3.80
C PRO A 60 -3.90 -14.91 2.41
N ASP A 61 -4.26 -14.17 1.36
CA ASP A 61 -3.94 -14.50 -0.03
C ASP A 61 -2.76 -13.70 -0.61
N SER A 62 -2.17 -12.81 0.20
CA SER A 62 -1.11 -11.92 -0.26
C SER A 62 0.24 -12.63 -0.37
N THR A 63 1.01 -12.31 -1.40
CA THR A 63 2.42 -12.73 -1.50
C THR A 63 3.27 -11.86 -0.58
N PRO A 64 3.89 -12.41 0.49
CA PRO A 64 4.72 -11.62 1.38
C PRO A 64 6.07 -11.29 0.75
N VAL A 65 6.63 -10.16 1.15
CA VAL A 65 8.07 -9.87 1.03
C VAL A 65 8.80 -10.59 2.15
N THR A 66 9.91 -11.25 1.83
CA THR A 66 10.78 -11.86 2.85
C THR A 66 11.62 -10.80 3.54
N LEU A 67 11.61 -10.79 4.87
CA LEU A 67 12.54 -10.00 5.67
C LEU A 67 13.91 -10.70 5.69
N ASN A 68 14.97 -9.98 5.34
CA ASN A 68 16.33 -10.49 5.46
C ASN A 68 16.76 -10.61 6.93
N SER A 69 17.77 -11.42 7.20
CA SER A 69 18.30 -11.64 8.56
C SER A 69 18.89 -10.37 9.21
N ASP A 70 19.24 -9.36 8.41
CA ASP A 70 19.72 -8.06 8.89
C ASP A 70 18.57 -7.06 9.16
N GLY A 71 17.31 -7.47 8.99
CA GLY A 71 16.15 -6.61 9.17
C GLY A 71 15.79 -5.77 7.94
N THR A 72 16.50 -5.93 6.82
CA THR A 72 16.19 -5.23 5.57
C THR A 72 15.17 -5.98 4.73
N PHE A 73 14.40 -5.23 3.95
CA PHE A 73 13.50 -5.78 2.94
C PHE A 73 13.41 -4.85 1.75
N THR A 74 13.04 -5.42 0.60
CA THR A 74 13.01 -4.69 -0.67
C THR A 74 11.61 -4.72 -1.27
N VAL A 75 11.18 -3.57 -1.75
CA VAL A 75 9.92 -3.41 -2.51
C VAL A 75 10.20 -2.67 -3.81
N THR A 76 9.31 -2.80 -4.78
CA THR A 76 9.37 -2.00 -6.01
C THR A 76 8.24 -1.01 -6.01
N VAL A 77 8.57 0.27 -6.20
CA VAL A 77 7.58 1.31 -6.48
C VAL A 77 7.49 1.52 -7.99
N THR A 78 6.29 1.56 -8.54
CA THR A 78 6.04 1.84 -9.96
C THR A 78 5.14 3.05 -10.07
N ASP A 79 5.59 4.06 -10.81
CA ASP A 79 4.77 5.23 -11.11
C ASP A 79 4.00 5.04 -12.42
N PHE A 80 2.83 5.67 -12.48
CA PHE A 80 1.99 5.66 -13.70
C PHE A 80 1.88 7.04 -14.33
N ASN A 81 2.41 8.07 -13.69
CA ASN A 81 2.44 9.46 -14.14
C ASN A 81 3.81 10.04 -13.83
N GLY A 82 4.31 10.98 -14.63
CA GLY A 82 5.55 11.70 -14.31
C GLY A 82 5.32 12.87 -13.34
N GLY A 83 6.42 13.55 -12.99
CA GLY A 83 6.44 14.71 -12.11
C GLY A 83 6.28 14.36 -10.63
N ALA A 84 6.03 15.38 -9.81
CA ALA A 84 5.92 15.22 -8.36
C ALA A 84 4.79 14.28 -7.95
N ASP A 85 3.68 14.26 -8.71
CA ASP A 85 2.59 13.35 -8.41
C ASP A 85 3.05 11.89 -8.63
N GLY A 86 3.87 11.63 -9.65
CA GLY A 86 4.55 10.37 -9.94
C GLY A 86 5.64 9.93 -8.98
N SER A 87 5.79 10.59 -7.83
CA SER A 87 6.88 10.33 -6.90
C SER A 87 7.05 8.83 -6.61
N ARG A 88 8.28 8.35 -6.78
CA ARG A 88 8.75 7.02 -6.36
C ARG A 88 9.47 7.09 -5.01
N ALA A 89 9.68 8.29 -4.47
CA ALA A 89 10.27 8.46 -3.15
C ALA A 89 9.27 8.15 -2.04
N VAL A 90 9.64 7.30 -1.09
CA VAL A 90 8.89 7.03 0.15
C VAL A 90 8.89 8.28 1.02
N GLY A 91 7.70 8.75 1.37
CA GLY A 91 7.45 9.81 2.35
C GLY A 91 7.09 9.28 3.74
N SER A 92 6.48 8.08 3.82
CA SER A 92 6.22 7.39 5.08
C SER A 92 6.29 5.87 4.93
N ALA A 93 6.90 5.21 5.91
CA ALA A 93 6.93 3.76 6.03
C ALA A 93 6.64 3.38 7.49
N THR A 94 5.39 2.98 7.76
CA THR A 94 4.97 2.60 9.12
C THR A 94 4.53 1.14 9.15
N VAL A 95 4.64 0.51 10.32
CA VAL A 95 4.55 -0.94 10.46
C VAL A 95 3.53 -1.31 11.53
N ASP A 96 2.62 -2.20 11.18
CA ASP A 96 1.73 -2.92 12.07
C ASP A 96 2.32 -4.31 12.37
N PRO A 97 2.82 -4.56 13.60
CA PRO A 97 3.40 -5.85 13.96
C PRO A 97 2.38 -7.00 14.06
N THR A 98 1.09 -6.69 14.03
CA THR A 98 -0.01 -7.67 14.13
C THR A 98 -0.64 -8.01 12.79
N ALA A 99 -0.23 -7.32 11.71
CA ALA A 99 -0.79 -7.46 10.36
C ALA A 99 -2.33 -7.39 10.31
N THR A 100 -2.96 -6.63 11.21
CA THR A 100 -4.42 -6.45 11.24
C THR A 100 -4.89 -5.21 10.48
N GLY A 101 -3.96 -4.28 10.21
CA GLY A 101 -4.25 -2.98 9.63
C GLY A 101 -4.80 -1.96 10.63
N ALA A 102 -4.85 -2.30 11.92
CA ALA A 102 -5.50 -1.47 12.94
C ALA A 102 -4.61 -0.32 13.44
N SER A 103 -3.29 -0.54 13.55
CA SER A 103 -2.35 0.47 14.04
C SER A 103 -0.96 0.26 13.47
N PHE A 104 -0.28 1.35 13.13
CA PHE A 104 1.07 1.32 12.55
C PHE A 104 2.06 2.10 13.44
N PRO A 105 2.37 1.62 14.66
CA PRO A 105 3.12 2.38 15.65
C PRO A 105 4.63 2.45 15.39
N ILE A 106 5.16 1.57 14.55
CA ILE A 106 6.59 1.47 14.27
C ILE A 106 6.90 2.17 12.95
N THR A 107 8.04 2.85 12.86
CA THR A 107 8.52 3.46 11.61
C THR A 107 9.72 2.67 11.10
N ALA A 108 9.66 2.24 9.83
CA ALA A 108 10.79 1.63 9.14
C ALA A 108 11.72 2.71 8.57
N THR A 109 13.03 2.42 8.53
CA THR A 109 14.03 3.31 7.95
C THR A 109 14.10 3.07 6.45
N VAL A 110 14.15 4.13 5.64
CA VAL A 110 14.39 4.03 4.19
C VAL A 110 15.89 4.16 3.95
N LEU A 111 16.53 3.07 3.50
CA LEU A 111 17.98 3.02 3.22
C LEU A 111 18.30 3.41 1.77
N THR A 112 17.46 2.98 0.83
CA THR A 112 17.51 3.39 -0.58
C THR A 112 16.14 3.89 -0.97
N ASN A 113 16.08 5.10 -1.50
CA ASN A 113 14.83 5.76 -1.86
C ASN A 113 14.73 5.99 -3.37
N GLY A 114 13.51 6.18 -3.88
CA GLY A 114 13.24 6.44 -5.29
C GLY A 114 13.33 7.92 -5.66
N ASP A 115 13.09 8.21 -6.94
CA ASP A 115 13.03 9.57 -7.48
C ASP A 115 11.76 10.31 -7.00
N PRO A 116 11.87 11.47 -6.31
CA PRO A 116 10.71 12.21 -5.85
C PRO A 116 9.91 12.92 -6.96
N ALA A 117 10.45 13.05 -8.18
CA ALA A 117 9.77 13.71 -9.29
C ALA A 117 10.24 13.15 -10.66
N PRO A 118 9.98 11.87 -10.97
CA PRO A 118 10.47 11.24 -12.19
C PRO A 118 9.92 11.89 -13.46
N VAL A 119 10.76 12.05 -14.48
CA VAL A 119 10.34 12.66 -15.76
C VAL A 119 9.49 11.71 -16.60
N ALA A 120 9.75 10.40 -16.51
CA ALA A 120 9.06 9.37 -17.25
C ALA A 120 8.60 8.26 -16.30
N VAL A 121 7.54 7.57 -16.72
CA VAL A 121 7.03 6.40 -15.99
C VAL A 121 8.06 5.28 -15.93
N GLY A 122 8.11 4.58 -14.80
CA GLY A 122 9.03 3.50 -14.57
C GLY A 122 8.91 2.93 -13.15
N SER A 123 10.01 2.37 -12.68
CA SER A 123 10.05 1.74 -11.37
C SER A 123 11.39 2.00 -10.69
N ASP A 124 11.37 2.13 -9.37
CA ASP A 124 12.56 2.15 -8.54
C ASP A 124 12.50 1.01 -7.52
N THR A 125 13.68 0.51 -7.15
CA THR A 125 13.83 -0.44 -6.04
C THR A 125 14.05 0.35 -4.75
N ILE A 126 13.23 0.07 -3.74
CA ILE A 126 13.31 0.71 -2.42
C ILE A 126 13.81 -0.33 -1.43
N VAL A 127 14.85 0.04 -0.67
CA VAL A 127 15.38 -0.78 0.42
C VAL A 127 14.98 -0.12 1.73
N LEU A 128 14.27 -0.87 2.56
CA LEU A 128 13.85 -0.44 3.89
C LEU A 128 14.42 -1.37 4.96
N GLU A 129 14.43 -0.89 6.19
CA GLU A 129 14.91 -1.62 7.35
C GLU A 129 13.92 -1.48 8.51
N LEU A 130 13.53 -2.60 9.11
CA LEU A 130 12.79 -2.58 10.37
C LEU A 130 13.71 -2.21 11.53
N PRO A 131 13.23 -1.46 12.54
CA PRO A 131 14.00 -1.27 13.77
C PRO A 131 14.40 -2.61 14.40
N SER A 132 15.62 -2.69 14.92
CA SER A 132 16.12 -3.91 15.57
C SER A 132 15.19 -4.36 16.70
N GLY A 133 14.91 -5.66 16.76
CA GLY A 133 14.01 -6.25 17.75
C GLY A 133 12.51 -6.16 17.40
N THR A 134 12.16 -5.61 16.24
CA THR A 134 10.77 -5.67 15.73
C THR A 134 10.33 -7.13 15.62
N THR A 135 9.21 -7.47 16.25
CA THR A 135 8.61 -8.81 16.20
C THR A 135 7.32 -8.76 15.41
N CYS A 136 7.24 -9.58 14.37
CA CYS A 136 6.03 -9.79 13.59
C CYS A 136 5.23 -10.96 14.17
N THR A 137 3.92 -10.77 14.36
CA THR A 137 3.04 -11.73 15.04
C THR A 137 1.73 -11.99 14.29
N GLY A 138 1.55 -11.31 13.16
CA GLY A 138 0.36 -11.38 12.34
C GLY A 138 0.46 -12.36 11.19
N GLY A 139 -0.50 -12.25 10.28
CA GLY A 139 -0.60 -13.11 9.10
C GLY A 139 -1.06 -14.53 9.42
N SER A 140 -1.24 -15.33 8.37
CA SER A 140 -1.60 -16.75 8.50
C SER A 140 -0.45 -17.61 9.03
N ASP A 141 0.79 -17.10 8.97
CA ASP A 141 2.00 -17.76 9.48
C ASP A 141 2.30 -17.40 10.95
N GLY A 142 1.61 -16.41 11.52
CA GLY A 142 1.91 -15.89 12.86
C GLY A 142 3.26 -15.18 12.96
N ALA A 143 3.86 -14.84 11.82
CA ALA A 143 5.20 -14.28 11.70
C ALA A 143 5.25 -13.11 10.69
N SER A 144 4.08 -12.54 10.34
CA SER A 144 3.97 -11.44 9.39
C SER A 144 3.66 -10.09 10.04
N CYS A 145 4.14 -9.03 9.42
CA CYS A 145 3.80 -7.64 9.69
C CYS A 145 3.14 -7.02 8.45
N LEU A 146 2.38 -5.94 8.63
CA LEU A 146 2.00 -5.07 7.51
C LEU A 146 2.84 -3.80 7.52
N VAL A 147 3.37 -3.44 6.36
CA VAL A 147 4.08 -2.17 6.16
C VAL A 147 3.20 -1.27 5.30
N ALA A 148 2.70 -0.17 5.88
CA ALA A 148 2.05 0.90 5.15
C ALA A 148 3.11 1.82 4.54
N LEU A 149 3.12 1.87 3.21
CA LEU A 149 4.04 2.71 2.44
C LEU A 149 3.26 3.80 1.74
N ALA A 150 3.74 5.04 1.86
CA ALA A 150 3.24 6.17 1.08
C ALA A 150 4.42 6.89 0.44
N THR A 151 4.25 7.31 -0.80
CA THR A 151 5.20 8.20 -1.49
C THR A 151 5.11 9.62 -0.92
N THR A 152 6.05 10.49 -1.27
CA THR A 152 5.97 11.93 -0.92
C THR A 152 4.73 12.62 -1.50
N ALA A 153 4.06 12.02 -2.49
CA ALA A 153 2.78 12.46 -3.05
C ALA A 153 1.55 11.84 -2.35
N ASN A 154 1.76 11.05 -1.30
CA ASN A 154 0.77 10.27 -0.52
C ASN A 154 0.01 9.21 -1.32
N PHE A 155 0.64 8.64 -2.34
CA PHE A 155 0.15 7.43 -3.00
C PHE A 155 0.79 6.23 -2.36
N GLY A 156 0.02 5.17 -2.15
CA GLY A 156 0.50 4.10 -1.30
C GLY A 156 -0.43 2.92 -1.20
N ASN A 157 0.04 1.94 -0.46
CA ASN A 157 -0.65 0.71 -0.14
C ASN A 157 0.09 0.02 1.01
N CYS A 158 -0.48 -1.08 1.50
CA CYS A 158 0.23 -1.97 2.40
C CYS A 158 0.94 -3.09 1.65
N VAL A 159 2.07 -3.51 2.21
CA VAL A 159 2.87 -4.67 1.81
C VAL A 159 2.88 -5.64 2.99
N LEU A 160 2.64 -6.93 2.72
CA LEU A 160 2.81 -7.97 3.72
C LEU A 160 4.30 -8.34 3.78
N LEU A 161 4.87 -8.34 4.98
CA LEU A 161 6.25 -8.74 5.24
C LEU A 161 6.20 -10.00 6.11
N SER A 162 6.92 -11.05 5.74
CA SER A 162 7.05 -12.27 6.54
C SER A 162 8.48 -12.44 7.05
N THR A 163 8.59 -12.90 8.30
CA THR A 163 9.87 -13.25 8.94
C THR A 163 10.10 -14.75 8.99
N ALA A 164 9.25 -15.55 8.33
CA ALA A 164 9.33 -17.01 8.27
C ALA A 164 10.30 -17.50 7.18
#